data_AF-A0A2S0K095-F1
#
_entry.id   AF-A0A2S0K095-F1
#
_cell.length_a   1.000
_cell.length_b   1.000
_cell.length_c   1.000
_cell.angle_alpha   90.00
_cell.angle_beta   90.00
_cell.angle_gamma   90.00
#
_symmetry.space_group_name_H-M   'P 1'
#
loop_
_entity.id
_entity.type
_entity.pdbx_description
1 polymer ?
#
loop_
_entity_poly.entity_id
_entity_poly.type
_entity_poly.pdbx_seq_one_letter_code
_entity_poly.pdbx_strand_id
1 'polypeptide(L)'
;MTKIQVCSTREKKNVDMKICKQPRMEVAKQRKTRMVIEALVDQFLATGLIPHDRLFDCIFYNKDIIWIQNDVYEGYLFAKASVADELKTKKNGFMMYMPTNPIVYEVNEEAYHLITRIDSIRAKPNLDRLNVEPKPILSAARVNDLLCSMVMRFYQTYLQDLSILIQENQDYSKIQHLIDYVEREYAQFLQSVKELNDYHLNWHPRGNGHQLLLQRIEQLQILKSKPGSVLVDFSNHHGYVIVESANSLKRKTKKAL
;
A
#
# COMPACT_ATOMS: atom_id res chain seq x y z
N MET A 1 6.65 -54.46 14.19
CA MET A 1 6.63 -53.36 13.20
C MET A 1 6.05 -52.14 13.88
N THR A 2 6.90 -51.19 14.26
CA THR A 2 6.52 -50.06 15.11
C THR A 2 6.57 -48.79 14.26
N LYS A 3 5.43 -48.08 14.16
CA LYS A 3 5.29 -46.83 13.42
C LYS A 3 6.28 -45.80 13.98
N ILE A 4 7.26 -45.39 13.17
CA ILE A 4 8.05 -44.19 13.43
C ILE A 4 7.15 -43.01 13.09
N GLN A 5 6.51 -42.46 14.12
CA GLN A 5 5.82 -41.18 14.03
C GLN A 5 6.91 -40.11 14.10
N VAL A 6 7.38 -39.67 12.94
CA VAL A 6 8.31 -38.54 12.83
C VAL A 6 7.54 -37.30 13.26
N CYS A 7 7.73 -36.95 14.53
CA CYS A 7 7.31 -35.67 15.09
C CYS A 7 8.23 -34.60 14.49
N SER A 8 7.88 -34.06 13.32
CA SER A 8 8.51 -32.82 12.87
C SER A 8 7.82 -31.66 13.58
N THR A 9 8.34 -31.32 14.75
CA THR A 9 8.20 -30.01 15.40
C THR A 9 8.70 -28.93 14.43
N ARG A 10 7.84 -28.51 13.48
CA ARG A 10 7.89 -27.16 12.96
C ARG A 10 7.21 -26.27 13.97
N GLU A 11 7.92 -25.98 15.05
CA GLU A 11 7.75 -24.70 15.73
C GLU A 11 7.92 -23.64 14.64
N LYS A 12 6.80 -23.08 14.16
CA LYS A 12 6.84 -21.84 13.40
C LYS A 12 7.45 -20.81 14.35
N LYS A 13 8.76 -20.58 14.23
CA LYS A 13 9.35 -19.30 14.62
C LYS A 13 8.56 -18.25 13.83
N ASN A 14 7.55 -17.66 14.46
CA ASN A 14 6.80 -16.54 13.94
C ASN A 14 7.75 -15.34 13.96
N VAL A 15 8.62 -15.27 12.95
CA VAL A 15 9.47 -14.13 12.68
C VAL A 15 8.55 -13.02 12.20
N ASP A 16 8.60 -11.87 12.88
CA ASP A 16 7.93 -10.67 12.39
C ASP A 16 8.36 -10.42 10.95
N MET A 17 7.40 -10.33 10.02
CA MET A 17 7.71 -10.15 8.61
C MET A 17 8.63 -8.93 8.44
N LYS A 18 9.73 -9.11 7.72
CA LYS A 18 10.65 -8.02 7.38
C LYS A 18 10.53 -7.71 5.90
N ILE A 19 10.35 -6.43 5.60
CA ILE A 19 10.37 -5.90 4.24
C ILE A 19 11.52 -4.91 4.17
N CYS A 20 12.49 -5.15 3.30
CA CYS A 20 13.67 -4.31 3.14
C CYS A 20 13.91 -4.02 1.66
N LYS A 21 14.07 -2.75 1.31
CA LYS A 21 14.40 -2.35 -0.07
C LYS A 21 15.85 -2.66 -0.37
N GLN A 22 16.11 -3.33 -1.49
CA GLN A 22 17.48 -3.57 -1.94
C GLN A 22 18.10 -2.28 -2.52
N PRO A 23 19.40 -2.01 -2.24
CA PRO A 23 20.10 -0.88 -2.86
C PRO A 23 20.09 -1.00 -4.39
N ARG A 24 19.93 0.14 -5.08
CA ARG A 24 19.99 0.18 -6.53
C ARG A 24 20.67 1.45 -7.02
N MET A 25 21.42 1.35 -8.12
CA MET A 25 21.94 2.54 -8.79
C MET A 25 20.81 3.23 -9.56
N GLU A 26 20.45 4.45 -9.15
CA GLU A 26 19.51 5.27 -9.89
C GLU A 26 20.12 5.72 -11.22
N VAL A 27 19.52 5.31 -12.33
CA VAL A 27 19.90 5.83 -13.65
C VAL A 27 19.19 7.17 -13.83
N ALA A 28 19.97 8.26 -13.85
CA ALA A 28 19.59 9.68 -13.75
C ALA A 28 18.59 10.25 -14.80
N LYS A 29 17.84 9.42 -15.53
CA LYS A 29 16.84 9.88 -16.50
C LYS A 29 15.49 10.09 -15.83
N GLN A 30 15.13 11.37 -15.65
CA GLN A 30 13.80 12.00 -15.37
C GLN A 30 12.88 11.21 -14.42
N ARG A 31 12.31 11.84 -13.38
CA ARG A 31 11.32 11.20 -12.46
C ARG A 31 10.24 10.44 -13.25
N LYS A 32 10.48 9.14 -13.45
CA LYS A 32 9.57 8.27 -14.19
C LYS A 32 8.45 7.92 -13.23
N THR A 33 7.25 7.74 -13.74
CA THR A 33 6.05 7.40 -12.96
C THR A 33 6.25 6.27 -11.94
N ARG A 34 7.15 5.31 -12.23
CA ARG A 34 7.60 4.27 -11.30
C ARG A 34 8.15 4.78 -9.96
N MET A 35 8.82 5.94 -9.94
CA MET A 35 9.42 6.52 -8.74
C MET A 35 8.36 7.04 -7.77
N VAL A 36 7.18 7.42 -8.28
CA VAL A 36 6.07 7.87 -7.43
C VAL A 36 5.45 6.68 -6.69
N ILE A 37 5.26 5.56 -7.39
CA ILE A 37 4.77 4.31 -6.78
C ILE A 37 5.77 3.81 -5.74
N GLU A 38 7.05 3.78 -6.11
CA GLU A 38 8.15 3.44 -5.20
C GLU A 38 8.18 4.34 -3.97
N ALA A 39 8.11 5.66 -4.15
CA ALA A 39 8.11 6.61 -3.04
C ALA A 39 6.91 6.39 -2.10
N LEU A 40 5.73 6.05 -2.63
CA LEU A 40 4.56 5.75 -1.80
C LEU A 40 4.72 4.45 -1.02
N VAL A 41 5.31 3.41 -1.62
CA VAL A 41 5.67 2.17 -0.90
C VAL A 41 6.68 2.45 0.21
N ASP A 42 7.74 3.19 -0.10
CA ASP A 42 8.76 3.59 0.87
C ASP A 42 8.14 4.41 2.01
N GLN A 43 7.20 5.30 1.68
CA GLN A 43 6.46 6.10 2.65
C GLN A 43 5.61 5.22 3.58
N PHE A 44 4.85 4.25 3.04
CA PHE A 44 4.05 3.32 3.84
C PHE A 44 4.92 2.53 4.83
N LEU A 45 6.05 2.00 4.36
CA LEU A 45 7.02 1.29 5.20
C LEU A 45 7.60 2.21 6.28
N ALA A 46 7.94 3.44 5.92
CA ALA A 46 8.56 4.40 6.85
C ALA A 46 7.63 4.90 7.96
N THR A 47 6.30 4.82 7.75
CA THR A 47 5.33 5.23 8.78
C THR A 47 5.43 4.37 10.04
N GLY A 48 5.66 3.06 9.89
CA GLY A 48 5.61 2.10 11.01
C GLY A 48 4.25 2.04 11.72
N LEU A 49 3.18 2.52 11.10
CA LEU A 49 1.83 2.53 11.69
C LEU A 49 1.12 1.18 11.52
N ILE A 50 1.35 0.51 10.39
CA ILE A 50 0.79 -0.79 10.06
C ILE A 50 1.92 -1.86 10.13
N PRO A 51 1.68 -3.02 10.75
CA PRO A 51 2.63 -4.14 10.74
C PRO A 51 2.98 -4.59 9.32
N HIS A 52 4.22 -5.01 9.08
CA HIS A 52 4.68 -5.42 7.74
C HIS A 52 3.88 -6.56 7.12
N ASP A 53 3.44 -7.54 7.90
CA ASP A 53 2.56 -8.62 7.46
C ASP A 53 1.22 -8.08 6.97
N ARG A 54 0.61 -7.16 7.73
CA ARG A 54 -0.63 -6.48 7.32
C ARG A 54 -0.42 -5.61 6.08
N LEU A 55 0.68 -4.85 6.00
CA LEU A 55 1.05 -4.09 4.79
C LEU A 55 1.19 -5.02 3.58
N PHE A 56 1.88 -6.15 3.74
CA PHE A 56 2.08 -7.08 2.64
C PHE A 56 0.76 -7.69 2.19
N ASP A 57 -0.01 -8.28 3.10
CA ASP A 57 -1.22 -9.04 2.75
C ASP A 57 -2.38 -8.12 2.31
N CYS A 58 -2.56 -6.97 2.98
CA CYS A 58 -3.71 -6.10 2.74
C CYS A 58 -3.44 -5.00 1.72
N ILE A 59 -2.18 -4.76 1.37
CA ILE A 59 -1.80 -3.73 0.39
C ILE A 59 -0.96 -4.36 -0.73
N PHE A 60 0.28 -4.79 -0.45
CA PHE A 60 1.21 -5.15 -1.52
C PHE A 60 0.83 -6.41 -2.32
N TYR A 61 0.06 -7.31 -1.71
CA TYR A 61 -0.43 -8.56 -2.27
C TYR A 61 -1.97 -8.58 -2.37
N ASN A 62 -2.59 -7.40 -2.48
CA ASN A 62 -4.03 -7.24 -2.57
C ASN A 62 -4.49 -7.04 -4.03
N LYS A 63 -5.39 -7.92 -4.49
CA LYS A 63 -5.99 -7.86 -5.84
C LYS A 63 -6.69 -6.53 -6.15
N ASP A 64 -7.23 -5.86 -5.14
CA ASP A 64 -7.97 -4.61 -5.28
C ASP A 64 -7.07 -3.39 -5.57
N ILE A 65 -5.75 -3.55 -5.42
CA ILE A 65 -4.78 -2.51 -5.78
C ILE A 65 -4.36 -2.68 -7.24
N ILE A 66 -3.84 -3.87 -7.54
CA ILE A 66 -3.52 -4.28 -8.89
C ILE A 66 -3.54 -5.81 -8.92
N TRP A 67 -4.13 -6.35 -9.99
CA TRP A 67 -4.18 -7.77 -10.21
C TRP A 67 -3.95 -8.06 -11.70
N ILE A 68 -2.85 -8.75 -11.96
CA ILE A 68 -2.42 -9.17 -13.28
C ILE A 68 -2.37 -10.69 -13.25
N GLN A 69 -2.84 -11.32 -14.32
CA GLN A 69 -2.84 -12.77 -14.45
C GLN A 69 -2.41 -13.15 -15.87
N ASN A 70 -1.62 -14.22 -15.98
CA ASN A 70 -1.43 -14.96 -17.22
C ASN A 70 -1.93 -16.40 -17.03
N ASP A 71 -1.69 -17.27 -18.01
CA ASP A 71 -2.18 -18.66 -17.97
C ASP A 71 -1.66 -19.49 -16.78
N VAL A 72 -0.59 -19.03 -16.12
CA VAL A 72 0.15 -19.82 -15.11
C VAL A 72 0.26 -19.11 -13.76
N TYR A 73 0.39 -17.78 -13.75
CA TYR A 73 0.70 -17.00 -12.57
C TYR A 73 -0.19 -15.78 -12.40
N GLU A 74 -0.33 -15.38 -11.15
CA GLU A 74 -0.90 -14.12 -10.73
C GLU A 74 0.19 -13.20 -10.17
N GLY A 75 0.03 -11.91 -10.39
CA GLY A 75 0.88 -10.86 -9.86
C GLY A 75 0.05 -9.71 -9.30
N TYR A 76 0.54 -9.15 -8.20
CA TYR A 76 -0.05 -8.00 -7.53
C TYR A 76 0.94 -6.84 -7.57
N LEU A 77 0.85 -5.87 -6.64
CA LEU A 77 1.79 -4.77 -6.61
C LEU A 77 3.23 -5.29 -6.45
N PHE A 78 3.38 -6.37 -5.68
CA PHE A 78 4.61 -7.14 -5.54
C PHE A 78 4.42 -8.51 -6.19
N ALA A 79 5.41 -8.93 -6.98
CA ALA A 79 5.50 -10.29 -7.50
C ALA A 79 6.85 -10.90 -7.12
N LYS A 80 6.87 -12.18 -6.74
CA LYS A 80 8.14 -12.91 -6.49
C LYS A 80 9.05 -12.76 -7.71
N ALA A 81 10.35 -12.54 -7.51
CA ALA A 81 11.30 -12.30 -8.60
C ALA A 81 11.27 -13.40 -9.68
N SER A 82 11.11 -14.67 -9.27
CA SER A 82 10.96 -15.82 -10.18
C SER A 82 9.71 -15.71 -11.06
N VAL A 83 8.59 -15.26 -10.49
CA VAL A 83 7.30 -15.12 -11.18
C VAL A 83 7.23 -13.83 -12.00
N ALA A 84 7.85 -12.76 -11.51
CA ALA A 84 7.86 -11.44 -12.11
C ALA A 84 8.44 -11.45 -13.53
N ASP A 85 9.41 -12.33 -13.79
CA ASP A 85 10.00 -12.55 -15.11
C ASP A 85 9.07 -13.34 -16.04
N GLU A 86 8.27 -14.26 -15.51
CA GLU A 86 7.32 -15.07 -16.29
C GLU A 86 6.01 -14.31 -16.58
N LEU A 87 5.65 -13.35 -15.72
CA LEU A 87 4.60 -12.37 -15.99
C LEU A 87 4.95 -11.44 -17.17
N LYS A 88 6.21 -11.44 -17.67
CA LYS A 88 6.64 -10.68 -18.88
C LYS A 88 6.10 -11.34 -20.16
N THR A 89 4.84 -11.14 -20.52
CA THR A 89 4.33 -11.72 -21.77
C THR A 89 4.42 -10.73 -22.95
N LYS A 90 4.92 -11.20 -24.11
CA LYS A 90 4.79 -10.50 -25.41
C LYS A 90 3.37 -10.61 -26.01
N LYS A 91 2.58 -11.59 -25.55
CA LYS A 91 1.33 -12.03 -26.19
C LYS A 91 0.12 -11.11 -25.97
N ASN A 92 0.14 -10.24 -24.96
CA ASN A 92 -1.05 -9.47 -24.59
C ASN A 92 -1.09 -8.05 -25.17
N GLY A 93 -0.13 -7.65 -26.00
CA GLY A 93 0.02 -6.24 -26.45
C GLY A 93 0.53 -5.31 -25.34
N PHE A 94 0.53 -5.77 -24.10
CA PHE A 94 1.12 -5.12 -22.94
C PHE A 94 2.51 -5.69 -22.73
N MET A 95 3.53 -5.01 -23.23
CA MET A 95 4.84 -5.19 -22.61
C MET A 95 4.74 -4.52 -21.24
N MET A 96 4.55 -5.30 -20.18
CA MET A 96 5.16 -4.97 -18.91
C MET A 96 6.66 -4.84 -19.20
N TYR A 97 7.16 -3.67 -19.63
CA TYR A 97 8.59 -3.39 -19.45
C TYR A 97 8.76 -3.33 -17.94
N MET A 98 9.02 -4.50 -17.37
CA MET A 98 9.92 -4.57 -16.23
C MET A 98 11.12 -3.72 -16.66
N PRO A 99 11.42 -2.64 -15.93
CA PRO A 99 12.56 -1.82 -16.27
C PRO A 99 13.79 -2.72 -16.28
N THR A 100 14.75 -2.44 -17.15
CA THR A 100 16.07 -3.10 -17.19
C THR A 100 16.80 -3.09 -15.84
N ASN A 101 16.28 -2.32 -14.88
CA ASN A 101 16.69 -2.23 -13.49
C ASN A 101 15.41 -2.27 -12.62
N PRO A 102 14.96 -3.46 -12.15
CA PRO A 102 13.78 -3.62 -11.31
C PRO A 102 13.97 -2.96 -9.94
N ILE A 103 12.87 -2.59 -9.29
CA ILE A 103 12.87 -2.16 -7.88
C ILE A 103 12.58 -3.41 -7.07
N VAL A 104 13.55 -3.81 -6.25
CA VAL A 104 13.50 -5.07 -5.53
C VAL A 104 13.35 -4.80 -4.04
N TYR A 105 12.41 -5.52 -3.43
CA TYR A 105 12.22 -5.60 -2.00
C TYR A 105 12.44 -7.04 -1.57
N GLU A 106 13.14 -7.22 -0.47
CA GLU A 106 13.30 -8.49 0.21
C GLU A 106 12.20 -8.61 1.26
N VAL A 107 11.37 -9.65 1.15
CA VAL A 107 10.29 -9.98 2.08
C VAL A 107 10.63 -11.32 2.71
N ASN A 108 11.03 -11.32 3.98
CA ASN A 108 11.53 -12.52 4.67
C ASN A 108 12.58 -13.29 3.86
N GLU A 109 13.62 -12.60 3.38
CA GLU A 109 14.74 -13.17 2.59
C GLU A 109 14.35 -13.61 1.16
N GLU A 110 13.06 -13.52 0.78
CA GLU A 110 12.62 -13.74 -0.60
C GLU A 110 12.61 -12.43 -1.39
N ALA A 111 13.14 -12.44 -2.61
CA ALA A 111 13.13 -11.27 -3.48
C ALA A 111 11.77 -11.09 -4.19
N TYR A 112 11.22 -9.89 -4.09
CA TYR A 112 10.01 -9.44 -4.78
C TYR A 112 10.31 -8.21 -5.65
N HIS A 113 9.77 -8.20 -6.86
CA HIS A 113 9.80 -7.06 -7.76
C HIS A 113 8.56 -6.22 -7.56
N LEU A 114 8.74 -4.90 -7.41
CA LEU A 114 7.64 -3.93 -7.47
C LEU A 114 7.20 -3.74 -8.92
N ILE A 115 5.95 -4.04 -9.21
CA ILE A 115 5.35 -3.85 -10.52
C ILE A 115 5.09 -2.35 -10.74
N THR A 116 5.91 -1.72 -11.59
CA THR A 116 5.89 -0.26 -11.76
C THR A 116 5.51 0.25 -13.15
N ARG A 117 5.35 -0.63 -14.15
CA ARG A 117 4.89 -0.22 -15.49
C ARG A 117 3.39 -0.38 -15.64
N ILE A 118 2.72 0.54 -14.97
CA ILE A 118 1.28 0.72 -14.90
C ILE A 118 1.01 1.83 -15.95
N ASP A 119 0.45 1.44 -17.09
CA ASP A 119 0.40 2.27 -18.29
C ASP A 119 -0.62 3.42 -18.15
N SER A 120 -0.18 4.63 -18.51
CA SER A 120 -0.94 5.87 -18.56
C SER A 120 -1.20 6.60 -17.24
N ILE A 121 -0.51 7.73 -17.07
CA ILE A 121 -0.93 8.82 -16.17
C ILE A 121 -2.07 9.67 -16.76
N ARG A 122 -2.50 9.36 -17.99
CA ARG A 122 -3.45 10.19 -18.76
C ARG A 122 -4.89 10.07 -18.29
N ALA A 123 -5.20 8.99 -17.58
CA ALA A 123 -6.54 8.71 -17.10
C ALA A 123 -6.74 9.31 -15.71
N LYS A 124 -7.86 10.01 -15.52
CA LYS A 124 -8.31 10.45 -14.21
C LYS A 124 -8.64 9.26 -13.30
N PRO A 125 -8.38 9.35 -11.99
CA PRO A 125 -8.75 8.30 -11.04
C PRO A 125 -10.26 8.09 -11.05
N ASN A 126 -10.73 6.85 -10.95
CA ASN A 126 -12.16 6.54 -10.87
C ASN A 126 -12.46 5.79 -9.57
N LEU A 127 -12.98 6.51 -8.57
CA LEU A 127 -13.30 5.94 -7.27
C LEU A 127 -14.39 4.85 -7.34
N ASP A 128 -15.38 4.99 -8.23
CA ASP A 128 -16.44 3.99 -8.38
C ASP A 128 -15.86 2.66 -8.88
N ARG A 129 -14.93 2.71 -9.83
CA ARG A 129 -14.21 1.53 -10.31
C ARG A 129 -13.37 0.88 -9.21
N LEU A 130 -12.79 1.67 -8.31
CA LEU A 130 -11.97 1.15 -7.20
C LEU A 130 -12.80 0.42 -6.13
N ASN A 131 -14.12 0.60 -6.13
CA ASN A 131 -15.06 -0.09 -5.22
C ASN A 131 -15.67 -1.36 -5.83
N VAL A 132 -15.38 -1.67 -7.10
CA VAL A 132 -15.86 -2.88 -7.76
C VAL A 132 -14.79 -3.97 -7.67
N GLU A 133 -15.21 -5.23 -7.62
CA GLU A 133 -14.28 -6.35 -7.67
C GLU A 133 -13.36 -6.24 -8.90
N PRO A 134 -12.03 -6.25 -8.70
CA PRO A 134 -11.08 -6.13 -9.80
C PRO A 134 -11.22 -7.36 -10.71
N LYS A 135 -11.21 -7.12 -12.02
CA LYS A 135 -11.02 -8.18 -13.01
C LYS A 135 -9.52 -8.32 -13.28
N PRO A 136 -9.01 -9.51 -13.62
CA PRO A 136 -7.62 -9.64 -14.05
C PRO A 136 -7.40 -8.71 -15.24
N ILE A 137 -6.64 -7.64 -15.04
CA ILE A 137 -6.48 -6.63 -16.07
C ILE A 137 -5.26 -7.03 -16.89
N LEU A 138 -5.48 -7.53 -18.10
CA LEU A 138 -4.39 -7.67 -19.07
C LEU A 138 -3.84 -6.29 -19.48
N SER A 139 -4.67 -5.25 -19.38
CA SER A 139 -4.34 -3.88 -19.73
C SER A 139 -3.70 -3.04 -18.63
N ALA A 140 -2.68 -2.27 -19.01
CA ALA A 140 -2.37 -0.93 -18.51
C ALA A 140 -3.16 -0.47 -17.26
N ALA A 141 -2.74 -0.91 -16.07
CA ALA A 141 -3.26 -0.32 -14.85
C ALA A 141 -3.00 1.19 -14.89
N ARG A 142 -3.96 2.01 -14.48
CA ARG A 142 -3.85 3.47 -14.54
C ARG A 142 -3.14 3.94 -13.27
N VAL A 143 -2.07 4.71 -13.42
CA VAL A 143 -1.21 5.09 -12.29
C VAL A 143 -1.99 5.84 -11.21
N ASN A 144 -2.90 6.73 -11.63
CA ASN A 144 -3.69 7.51 -10.69
C ASN A 144 -4.68 6.64 -9.92
N ASP A 145 -5.27 5.62 -10.56
CA ASP A 145 -6.11 4.63 -9.85
C ASP A 145 -5.29 3.83 -8.85
N LEU A 146 -4.08 3.39 -9.24
CA LEU A 146 -3.19 2.65 -8.37
C LEU A 146 -2.85 3.47 -7.12
N LEU A 147 -2.40 4.72 -7.31
CA LEU A 147 -2.04 5.60 -6.20
C LEU A 147 -3.25 5.80 -5.26
N CYS A 148 -4.44 6.06 -5.81
CA CYS A 148 -5.65 6.16 -5.01
C CYS A 148 -5.96 4.86 -4.27
N SER A 149 -5.90 3.71 -4.95
CA SER A 149 -6.17 2.40 -4.32
C SER A 149 -5.18 2.09 -3.21
N MET A 150 -3.89 2.36 -3.42
CA MET A 150 -2.86 2.23 -2.39
C MET A 150 -3.16 3.07 -1.15
N VAL A 151 -3.49 4.35 -1.32
CA VAL A 151 -3.86 5.23 -0.21
C VAL A 151 -5.13 4.73 0.47
N MET A 152 -6.18 4.40 -0.29
CA MET A 152 -7.43 3.86 0.24
C MET A 152 -7.20 2.61 1.10
N ARG A 153 -6.42 1.64 0.60
CA ARG A 153 -6.10 0.41 1.33
C ARG A 153 -5.23 0.66 2.55
N PHE A 154 -4.32 1.63 2.51
CA PHE A 154 -3.57 2.05 3.70
C PHE A 154 -4.51 2.54 4.81
N TYR A 155 -5.37 3.51 4.52
CA TYR A 155 -6.29 4.06 5.52
C TYR A 155 -7.27 3.00 6.05
N GLN A 156 -7.86 2.20 5.16
CA GLN A 156 -8.77 1.13 5.55
C GLN A 156 -8.09 0.08 6.44
N THR A 157 -6.87 -0.33 6.09
CA THR A 157 -6.11 -1.30 6.90
C THR A 157 -5.77 -0.70 8.26
N TYR A 158 -5.32 0.54 8.31
CA TYR A 158 -4.97 1.21 9.56
C TYR A 158 -6.20 1.40 10.46
N LEU A 159 -7.34 1.83 9.92
CA LEU A 159 -8.59 1.96 10.67
C LEU A 159 -9.10 0.63 11.23
N GLN A 160 -9.00 -0.45 10.44
CA GLN A 160 -9.32 -1.80 10.92
C GLN A 160 -8.42 -2.18 12.09
N ASP A 161 -7.11 -1.97 11.96
CA ASP A 161 -6.15 -2.32 13.00
C ASP A 161 -6.33 -1.48 14.27
N LEU A 162 -6.64 -0.17 14.15
CA LEU A 162 -6.98 0.70 15.27
C LEU A 162 -8.28 0.25 15.96
N SER A 163 -9.27 -0.22 15.20
CA SER A 163 -10.52 -0.74 15.75
C SER A 163 -10.30 -1.99 16.59
N ILE A 164 -9.40 -2.90 16.15
CA ILE A 164 -9.00 -4.07 16.95
C ILE A 164 -8.26 -3.61 18.21
N LEU A 165 -7.39 -2.60 18.11
CA LEU A 165 -6.72 -2.04 19.29
C LEU A 165 -7.69 -1.48 20.32
N ILE A 166 -8.81 -0.87 19.92
CA ILE A 166 -9.88 -0.45 20.84
C ILE A 166 -10.49 -1.65 21.55
N GLN A 167 -10.83 -2.71 20.81
CA GLN A 167 -11.42 -3.92 21.38
C GLN A 167 -10.47 -4.59 22.40
N GLU A 168 -9.15 -4.43 22.22
CA GLU A 168 -8.12 -5.03 23.07
C GLU A 168 -7.54 -4.12 24.17
N ASN A 169 -7.83 -2.80 24.20
CA ASN A 169 -7.22 -1.82 25.13
C ASN A 169 -8.23 -1.05 25.98
N GLN A 170 -7.77 -0.55 27.14
CA GLN A 170 -8.54 0.27 28.07
C GLN A 170 -8.54 1.79 27.74
N ASP A 171 -7.63 2.27 26.89
CA ASP A 171 -7.55 3.69 26.47
C ASP A 171 -8.44 4.00 25.25
N TYR A 172 -9.73 3.65 25.38
CA TYR A 172 -10.74 3.83 24.34
C TYR A 172 -10.77 5.27 23.79
N SER A 173 -10.81 6.28 24.68
CA SER A 173 -10.98 7.68 24.28
C SER A 173 -9.83 8.17 23.40
N LYS A 174 -8.58 7.83 23.74
CA LYS A 174 -7.41 8.26 22.97
C LYS A 174 -7.40 7.64 21.57
N ILE A 175 -7.66 6.34 21.48
CA ILE A 175 -7.67 5.64 20.19
C ILE A 175 -8.88 6.07 19.35
N GLN A 176 -10.04 6.33 19.98
CA GLN A 176 -11.21 6.83 19.28
C GLN A 176 -10.94 8.19 18.62
N HIS A 177 -10.31 9.14 19.33
CA HIS A 177 -9.92 10.42 18.73
C HIS A 177 -8.98 10.26 17.52
N LEU A 178 -8.11 9.24 17.55
CA LEU A 178 -7.27 8.91 16.40
C LEU A 178 -8.06 8.30 15.25
N ILE A 179 -9.00 7.40 15.52
CA ILE A 179 -9.90 6.87 14.49
C ILE A 179 -10.67 8.01 13.84
N ASP A 180 -11.30 8.89 14.63
CA ASP A 180 -12.07 10.03 14.11
C ASP A 180 -11.21 10.95 13.23
N TYR A 181 -9.95 11.18 13.61
CA TYR A 181 -9.01 11.94 12.79
C TYR A 181 -8.70 11.22 11.46
N VAL A 182 -8.35 9.94 11.53
CA VAL A 182 -7.97 9.14 10.35
C VAL A 182 -9.15 8.98 9.39
N GLU A 183 -10.36 8.73 9.88
CA GLU A 183 -11.58 8.65 9.06
C GLU A 183 -11.85 9.97 8.33
N ARG A 184 -11.67 11.08 9.03
CA ARG A 184 -11.90 12.41 8.46
C ARG A 184 -10.87 12.79 7.42
N GLU A 185 -9.58 12.54 7.68
CA GLU A 185 -8.52 12.76 6.69
C GLU A 185 -8.74 11.86 5.46
N TYR A 186 -9.17 10.61 5.67
CA TYR A 186 -9.51 9.70 4.59
C TYR A 186 -10.70 10.21 3.76
N ALA A 187 -11.77 10.66 4.41
CA ALA A 187 -12.92 11.24 3.73
C ALA A 187 -12.54 12.51 2.94
N GLN A 188 -11.68 13.36 3.51
CA GLN A 188 -11.16 14.55 2.84
C GLN A 188 -10.32 14.19 1.61
N PHE A 189 -9.51 13.13 1.69
CA PHE A 189 -8.79 12.61 0.53
C PHE A 189 -9.74 12.17 -0.59
N LEU A 190 -10.75 11.35 -0.27
CA LEU A 190 -11.73 10.88 -1.26
C LEU A 190 -12.50 12.05 -1.89
N GLN A 191 -12.91 13.03 -1.09
CA GLN A 191 -13.58 14.23 -1.57
C GLN A 191 -12.66 15.07 -2.48
N SER A 192 -11.39 15.24 -2.11
CA SER A 192 -10.40 15.93 -2.93
C SER A 192 -10.20 15.24 -4.29
N VAL A 193 -10.21 13.91 -4.33
CA VAL A 193 -10.10 13.15 -5.59
C VAL A 193 -11.34 13.37 -6.46
N LYS A 194 -12.55 13.41 -5.89
CA LYS A 194 -13.78 13.75 -6.63
C LYS A 194 -13.69 15.15 -7.22
N GLU A 195 -13.29 16.14 -6.42
CA GLU A 195 -13.11 17.51 -6.88
C GLU A 195 -12.11 17.60 -8.06
N LEU A 196 -10.96 16.93 -7.95
CA LEU A 196 -9.99 16.86 -9.06
C LEU A 196 -10.58 16.26 -10.35
N ASN A 197 -11.58 15.39 -10.25
CA ASN A 197 -12.25 14.77 -11.39
C ASN A 197 -13.35 15.65 -12.01
N ASP A 198 -13.91 16.57 -11.22
CA ASP A 198 -15.02 17.46 -11.58
C ASP A 198 -14.53 18.76 -12.19
N TYR A 199 -13.43 19.31 -11.67
CA TYR A 199 -12.68 20.33 -12.41
C TYR A 199 -12.22 19.68 -13.72
N HIS A 200 -12.49 20.29 -14.87
CA HIS A 200 -12.08 19.82 -16.21
C HIS A 200 -10.55 19.85 -16.40
N LEU A 201 -9.81 19.22 -15.49
CA LEU A 201 -8.36 19.18 -15.45
C LEU A 201 -7.85 18.37 -16.63
N ASN A 202 -6.75 18.86 -17.21
CA ASN A 202 -6.02 18.08 -18.17
C ASN A 202 -5.19 17.02 -17.44
N TRP A 203 -5.62 15.76 -17.56
CA TRP A 203 -4.92 14.59 -17.01
C TRP A 203 -3.78 14.10 -17.91
N HIS A 204 -3.57 14.72 -19.09
CA HIS A 204 -2.42 14.43 -19.96
C HIS A 204 -1.08 14.63 -19.20
N PRO A 205 0.03 13.97 -19.59
CA PRO A 205 1.34 14.13 -18.94
C PRO A 205 1.88 15.56 -18.91
N ARG A 206 1.31 16.45 -19.73
CA ARG A 206 1.64 17.88 -19.80
C ARG A 206 0.63 18.77 -19.05
N GLY A 207 -0.44 18.18 -18.53
CA GLY A 207 -1.42 18.84 -17.68
C GLY A 207 -1.12 18.60 -16.20
N ASN A 208 -1.92 19.18 -15.33
CA ASN A 208 -1.62 19.27 -13.89
C ASN A 208 -2.36 18.24 -13.04
N GLY A 209 -3.30 17.46 -13.59
CA GLY A 209 -4.14 16.55 -12.80
C GLY A 209 -3.34 15.52 -11.99
N HIS A 210 -2.35 14.88 -12.62
CA HIS A 210 -1.46 13.95 -11.92
C HIS A 210 -0.68 14.64 -10.80
N GLN A 211 -0.07 15.80 -11.07
CA GLN A 211 0.72 16.52 -10.08
C GLN A 211 -0.13 16.98 -8.89
N LEU A 212 -1.35 17.45 -9.14
CA LEU A 212 -2.30 17.83 -8.09
C LEU A 212 -2.69 16.64 -7.23
N LEU A 213 -2.92 15.45 -7.82
CA LEU A 213 -3.14 14.22 -7.05
C LEU A 213 -1.94 13.91 -6.14
N LEU A 214 -0.71 14.01 -6.65
CA LEU A 214 0.48 13.79 -5.82
C LEU A 214 0.57 14.79 -4.66
N GLN A 215 0.26 16.06 -4.91
CA GLN A 215 0.21 17.08 -3.85
C GLN A 215 -0.85 16.76 -2.80
N ARG A 216 -2.02 16.23 -3.18
CA ARG A 216 -3.03 15.78 -2.22
C ARG A 216 -2.54 14.63 -1.36
N ILE A 217 -1.84 13.66 -1.95
CA ILE A 217 -1.25 12.52 -1.20
C ILE A 217 -0.14 13.02 -0.26
N GLU A 218 0.71 13.94 -0.71
CA GLU A 218 1.78 14.53 0.12
C GLU A 218 1.24 15.36 1.29
N GLN A 219 0.04 15.92 1.16
CA GLN A 219 -0.61 16.70 2.22
C GLN A 219 -1.14 15.82 3.38
N LEU A 220 -1.34 14.52 3.16
CA LEU A 220 -1.83 13.57 4.16
C LEU A 220 -0.84 13.44 5.33
N GLN A 221 -1.26 13.87 6.51
CA GLN A 221 -0.45 13.91 7.73
C GLN A 221 -0.17 12.51 8.26
N ILE A 222 -1.15 11.60 8.20
CA ILE A 222 -0.95 10.21 8.65
C ILE A 222 0.18 9.52 7.88
N LEU A 223 0.27 9.73 6.57
CA LEU A 223 1.35 9.17 5.74
C LEU A 223 2.73 9.78 6.02
N LYS A 224 2.81 10.89 6.77
CA LYS A 224 4.07 11.52 7.19
C LYS A 224 4.39 11.26 8.66
N SER A 225 3.48 10.60 9.37
CA SER A 225 3.55 10.41 10.81
C SER A 225 4.29 9.13 11.17
N LYS A 226 4.81 9.12 12.40
CA LYS A 226 5.33 7.94 13.07
C LYS A 226 4.55 7.71 14.36
N PRO A 227 4.64 6.53 14.98
CA PRO A 227 4.09 6.31 16.31
C PRO A 227 4.63 7.37 17.28
N GLY A 228 3.74 7.99 18.05
CA GLY A 228 4.04 9.10 18.96
C GLY A 228 4.00 10.49 18.33
N SER A 229 3.82 10.62 17.00
CA SER A 229 3.63 11.93 16.37
C SER A 229 2.37 12.63 16.92
N VAL A 230 2.48 13.93 17.18
CA VAL A 230 1.37 14.77 17.62
C VAL A 230 0.84 15.55 16.42
N LEU A 231 -0.41 15.33 16.06
CA LEU A 231 -1.07 16.04 14.96
C LEU A 231 -2.10 17.00 15.54
N VAL A 232 -2.10 18.22 15.02
CA VAL A 232 -3.10 19.23 15.40
C VAL A 232 -4.39 18.95 14.65
N ASP A 233 -5.50 18.83 15.39
CA ASP A 233 -6.83 18.68 14.83
C ASP A 233 -7.55 20.04 14.78
N PHE A 234 -7.55 20.65 13.59
CA PHE A 234 -8.15 21.96 13.33
C PHE A 234 -9.68 21.95 13.19
N SER A 235 -10.31 20.78 13.32
CA SER A 235 -11.65 20.54 12.82
C SER A 235 -12.80 20.81 13.80
N ASN A 236 -12.55 21.38 14.99
CA ASN A 236 -13.48 22.22 15.78
C ASN A 236 -13.09 22.41 17.26
N HIS A 237 -12.06 21.75 17.80
CA HIS A 237 -11.72 21.86 19.24
C HIS A 237 -10.27 22.29 19.55
N HIS A 238 -9.47 22.66 18.55
CA HIS A 238 -8.03 22.91 18.71
C HIS A 238 -7.36 21.82 19.56
N GLY A 239 -7.72 20.57 19.25
CA GLY A 239 -7.20 19.39 19.92
C GLY A 239 -5.90 18.93 19.27
N TYR A 240 -5.24 17.99 19.93
CA TYR A 240 -4.19 17.20 19.30
C TYR A 240 -4.55 15.72 19.39
N VAL A 241 -4.11 14.96 18.38
CA VAL A 241 -4.15 13.51 18.37
C VAL A 241 -2.72 12.98 18.42
N ILE A 242 -2.50 11.95 19.24
CA ILE A 242 -1.25 11.21 19.24
C ILE A 242 -1.44 10.02 18.31
N VAL A 243 -0.57 9.91 17.31
CA VAL A 243 -0.57 8.81 16.35
C VAL A 243 -0.04 7.56 17.03
N GLU A 244 -0.77 6.45 16.94
CA GLU A 244 -0.42 5.18 17.58
C GLU A 244 -0.10 4.09 16.55
N SER A 245 0.79 3.17 16.89
CA SER A 245 1.08 2.03 16.00
C SER A 245 0.13 0.87 16.25
N ALA A 246 -0.35 0.25 15.18
CA ALA A 246 -0.98 -1.05 15.23
C ALA A 246 0.00 -2.21 15.54
N ASN A 247 1.32 -1.96 15.56
CA ASN A 247 2.33 -2.98 15.89
C ASN A 247 2.15 -3.63 17.27
N SER A 248 1.43 -2.98 18.18
CA SER A 248 1.11 -3.49 19.51
C SER A 248 0.23 -4.75 19.50
N LEU A 249 -0.53 -4.99 18.43
CA LEU A 249 -1.43 -6.15 18.28
C LEU A 249 -0.68 -7.50 18.43
N LYS A 250 0.56 -7.58 17.95
CA LYS A 250 1.38 -8.80 18.06
C LYS A 250 1.91 -9.10 19.47
N ARG A 251 1.90 -8.11 20.37
CA ARG A 251 2.43 -8.28 21.74
C ARG A 251 1.40 -8.88 22.70
N LYS A 252 0.08 -8.75 22.45
CA LYS A 252 -0.96 -9.26 23.37
C LYS A 252 -1.39 -10.69 23.12
N THR A 253 -1.40 -11.16 21.87
CA THR A 253 -1.55 -12.60 21.55
C THR A 253 -0.42 -13.46 22.13
N LYS A 254 0.71 -12.86 22.54
CA LYS A 254 1.83 -13.52 23.21
C LYS A 254 1.66 -13.69 24.74
N LYS A 255 0.66 -13.06 25.38
CA LYS A 255 0.43 -13.19 26.83
C LYS A 255 -0.74 -14.09 27.21
N ALA A 256 -1.48 -14.61 26.23
CA ALA A 256 -2.59 -15.52 26.43
C ALA A 256 -2.26 -16.89 25.83
N LEU A 257 -1.18 -17.53 26.29
CA LEU A 257 -0.87 -18.95 26.13
C LEU A 257 0.04 -19.39 27.28
#